data_AF-A0A5D2J2L6-F1
#
_entry.id   AF-A0A5D2J2L6-F1
#
_cell.length_a   1.000
_cell.length_b   1.000
_cell.length_c   1.000
_cell.angle_alpha   90.00
_cell.angle_beta   90.00
_cell.angle_gamma   90.00
#
_symmetry.space_group_name_H-M   'P 1'
#
loop_
_entity.id
_entity.type
_entity.pdbx_description
1 polymer ?
#
loop_
_entity_poly.entity_id
_entity_poly.type
_entity_poly.pdbx_seq_one_letter_code
_entity_poly.pdbx_strand_id
1 'polypeptide(L)' 'MSKECLEKVTQTISFLAQPRESHLLLLTGEVQRDRAAELLGLRACNFRP' A
#
# COMPACT_ATOMS: atom_id res chain seq x y z
N MET A 1 3.72 -7.05 -9.12
CA MET A 1 4.75 -6.03 -8.83
C MET A 1 5.93 -6.67 -8.13
N SER A 2 7.14 -6.19 -8.40
CA SER A 2 8.33 -6.57 -7.63
C SER A 2 8.32 -5.93 -6.23
N LYS A 3 9.16 -6.42 -5.32
CA LYS A 3 9.37 -5.81 -4.00
C LYS A 3 9.82 -4.35 -4.12
N GLU A 4 10.81 -4.09 -4.98
CA GLU A 4 11.34 -2.75 -5.25
C GLU A 4 10.26 -1.76 -5.70
N CYS A 5 9.32 -2.22 -6.54
CA CYS A 5 8.22 -1.38 -6.99
C CYS A 5 7.32 -0.95 -5.81
N LEU A 6 7.01 -1.87 -4.90
CA LEU A 6 6.17 -1.57 -3.73
C LEU A 6 6.87 -0.65 -2.73
N GLU A 7 8.20 -0.77 -2.58
CA GLU A 7 9.01 0.14 -1.76
C GLU A 7 8.97 1.58 -2.30
N LYS A 8 9.12 1.77 -3.62
CA LYS A 8 9.03 3.10 -4.25
C LYS A 8 7.63 3.71 -4.15
N VAL A 9 6.59 2.87 -4.28
CA VAL A 9 5.20 3.29 -4.06
C VAL A 9 5.01 3.76 -2.61
N THR A 10 5.58 3.05 -1.64
CA THR A 10 5.54 3.42 -0.23
C THR A 10 6.20 4.77 0.03
N GLN A 11 7.38 5.01 -0.53
CA GLN A 11 8.07 6.30 -0.42
C GLN A 11 7.24 7.44 -1.03
N THR A 12 6.62 7.20 -2.19
CA THR A 12 5.77 8.19 -2.86
C THR A 12 4.53 8.52 -2.03
N ILE A 13 3.88 7.51 -1.45
CA ILE A 13 2.73 7.70 -0.57
C ILE A 13 3.12 8.52 0.66
N SER A 14 4.23 8.20 1.32
CA SER A 14 4.72 8.96 2.48
C SER A 14 5.03 10.42 2.16
N PHE A 15 5.50 10.69 0.94
CA PHE A 15 5.73 12.06 0.46
C PHE A 15 4.41 12.82 0.20
N LEU A 16 3.39 12.14 -0.35
CA LEU A 16 2.11 12.74 -0.72
C LEU A 16 1.12 12.85 0.45
N ALA A 17 1.23 11.98 1.45
CA ALA A 17 0.36 11.96 2.61
C ALA A 17 0.58 13.25 3.43
N GLN A 18 -0.41 14.15 3.39
CA GLN A 18 -0.39 15.35 4.23
C GLN A 18 -0.56 14.97 5.71
N PRO A 19 -0.23 15.87 6.67
CA PRO A 19 -0.34 15.60 8.11
C PRO A 19 -1.76 15.27 8.62
N ARG A 20 -2.79 15.33 7.77
CA ARG A 20 -4.15 14.93 8.09
C ARG A 20 -4.38 13.48 7.69
N GLU A 21 -5.15 12.76 8.50
CA GLU A 21 -5.50 11.35 8.28
C GLU A 21 -5.95 11.11 6.83
N SER A 22 -5.03 10.54 6.05
CA SER A 22 -5.23 10.20 4.66
C SER A 22 -5.69 8.75 4.60
N HIS A 23 -6.90 8.52 4.11
CA HIS A 23 -7.42 7.17 3.94
C HIS A 23 -6.84 6.56 2.65
N LEU A 24 -6.07 5.48 2.78
CA LEU A 24 -5.42 4.81 1.65
C LEU A 24 -6.11 3.48 1.33
N LEU A 25 -6.49 3.30 0.07
CA LEU A 25 -6.88 2.00 -0.49
C LEU A 25 -5.87 1.60 -1.57
N LEU A 26 -5.12 0.53 -1.33
CA LEU A 26 -4.20 -0.04 -2.32
C LEU A 26 -4.89 -1.20 -3.06
N LEU A 27 -5.09 -1.03 -4.36
CA LEU A 27 -5.51 -2.11 -5.24
C LEU A 27 -4.28 -2.93 -5.64
N THR A 28 -4.21 -4.17 -5.15
CA THR A 28 -3.11 -5.08 -5.46
C THR A 28 -3.59 -6.52 -5.55
N GLY A 29 -2.79 -7.37 -6.19
CA GLY A 29 -3.07 -8.81 -6.28
C GLY A 29 -2.73 -9.54 -4.99
N GLU A 30 -3.35 -10.70 -4.78
CA GLU A 30 -3.21 -11.53 -3.57
C GLU A 30 -1.75 -11.81 -3.19
N VAL A 31 -0.88 -12.05 -4.18
CA VAL A 31 0.55 -12.34 -3.98
C VAL A 31 1.32 -11.21 -3.29
N GLN A 32 0.81 -9.98 -3.33
CA GLN A 32 1.47 -8.80 -2.76
C GLN A 32 0.89 -8.40 -1.40
N ARG A 33 -0.16 -9.07 -0.92
CA ARG A 33 -0.92 -8.70 0.28
C ARG A 33 -0.02 -8.55 1.51
N ASP A 34 0.79 -9.56 1.81
CA ASP A 34 1.57 -9.59 3.05
C ASP A 34 2.68 -8.52 3.04
N ARG A 35 3.33 -8.29 1.89
CA ARG A 35 4.32 -7.22 1.73
C ARG A 35 3.71 -5.82 1.77
N ALA A 36 2.49 -5.65 1.25
CA ALA A 36 1.78 -4.38 1.36
C ALA A 36 1.39 -4.08 2.81
N ALA A 37 0.99 -5.11 3.57
CA ALA A 37 0.74 -4.97 5.00
C ALA A 37 2.02 -4.59 5.77
N GLU A 38 3.15 -5.24 5.47
CA GLU A 38 4.45 -4.97 6.08
C GLU A 38 4.96 -3.55 5.80
N LEU A 39 4.94 -3.11 4.54
CA LEU A 39 5.56 -1.83 4.14
C LEU A 39 4.67 -0.62 4.41
N LEU A 40 3.35 -0.76 4.29
CA LEU A 40 2.40 0.35 4.36
C LEU A 40 1.47 0.31 5.59
N GLY A 41 1.60 -0.72 6.45
CA GLY A 41 0.71 -0.89 7.60
C GLY A 41 -0.75 -1.15 7.21
N LEU A 42 -0.98 -1.63 5.98
CA LEU A 42 -2.32 -1.83 5.43
C LEU A 42 -2.97 -3.11 5.98
N ARG A 43 -4.30 -3.08 6.04
CA ARG A 43 -5.12 -4.27 6.37
C ARG A 43 -5.76 -4.80 5.10
N ALA A 44 -5.84 -6.13 5.00
CA ALA A 44 -6.52 -6.77 3.88
C ALA A 44 -7.99 -6.32 3.82
N CYS A 45 -8.44 -5.95 2.62
CA CYS A 45 -9.81 -5.64 2.31
C CYS A 45 -10.33 -6.70 1.33
N ASN A 46 -11.49 -7.30 1.60
CA ASN A 46 -12.11 -8.30 0.71
C ASN A 46 -12.81 -7.67 -0.51
N PHE A 47 -12.55 -6.39 -0.77
CA PHE A 47 -13.05 -5.70 -1.95
C PHE A 47 -12.46 -6.34 -3.22
N ARG A 48 -13.34 -6.78 -4.12
CA ARG A 48 -12.98 -7.30 -5.43
C ARG A 48 -13.39 -6.25 -6.47
N PRO A 49 -12.44 -5.47 -7.02
CA PRO A 49 -12.71 -4.46 -8.04
C PRO A 49 -13.23 -5.08 -9.34
#